data_AF-A0A527GKJ4-F1
#
_entry.id   AF-A0A527GKJ4-F1
#
_cell.length_a   1.000
_cell.length_b   1.000
_cell.length_c   1.000
_cell.angle_alpha   90.00
_cell.angle_beta   90.00
_cell.angle_gamma   90.00
#
_symmetry.space_group_name_H-M   'P 1'
#
loop_
_entity.id
_entity.type
_entity.pdbx_description
1 polymer ?
#
loop_
_entity_poly.entity_id
_entity_poly.type
_entity_poly.pdbx_seq_one_letter_code
_entity_poly.pdbx_strand_id
1 'polypeptide(L)' 'LALAIDPTLVRTRPAHIGVDLSGTYAFGATIADYWGERGEKDNARIAHEVDADRFFKLMFDLLRD' A
#
# COMPACT_ATOMS: atom_id res chain seq x y z
N LEU A 1 -10.56 -4.68 1.22
CA LEU A 1 -11.30 -5.68 2.03
C LEU A 1 -10.40 -6.82 2.50
N ALA A 2 -9.75 -7.58 1.60
CA ALA A 2 -8.88 -8.70 2.00
C ALA A 2 -7.84 -8.37 3.08
N LEU A 3 -7.13 -7.24 2.98
CA LEU A 3 -6.17 -6.82 4.02
C LEU A 3 -6.80 -6.50 5.39
N ALA A 4 -8.09 -6.13 5.43
CA ALA A 4 -8.79 -5.93 6.69
C ALA A 4 -9.19 -7.26 7.34
N ILE A 5 -9.35 -8.31 6.52
CA ILE A 5 -9.63 -9.69 6.96
C ILE A 5 -8.32 -10.37 7.39
N ASP A 6 -7.30 -10.31 6.54
CA ASP A 6 -5.98 -10.88 6.78
C ASP A 6 -4.88 -9.89 6.32
N PRO A 7 -4.31 -9.09 7.24
CA PRO A 7 -3.21 -8.19 6.93
C PRO A 7 -1.91 -8.89 6.51
N THR A 8 -1.77 -10.20 6.79
CA THR A 8 -0.55 -10.97 6.47
C THR A 8 -0.45 -11.33 4.99
N LEU A 9 -1.48 -11.03 4.20
CA LEU A 9 -1.48 -11.20 2.75
C LEU A 9 -0.49 -10.29 2.02
N VAL A 10 -0.01 -9.22 2.66
CA VAL A 10 0.94 -8.28 2.05
C VAL A 10 2.15 -8.06 2.93
N ARG A 11 3.29 -7.77 2.30
CA ARG A 11 4.43 -7.16 2.98
C ARG A 11 4.34 -5.66 2.84
N THR A 12 4.54 -4.96 3.95
CA THR A 12 4.46 -3.50 4.00
C THR A 12 5.77 -2.88 4.43
N ARG A 13 6.11 -1.72 3.87
CA ARG A 13 7.22 -0.88 4.32
C ARG A 13 6.67 0.48 4.80
N PRO A 14 7.05 0.97 5.99
CA PRO A 14 6.64 2.30 6.42
C PRO A 14 7.36 3.37 5.60
N ALA A 15 6.67 4.47 5.33
CA ALA A 15 7.21 5.66 4.67
C ALA A 15 6.35 6.89 4.96
N HIS A 16 6.94 8.08 4.83
CA HIS A 16 6.17 9.30 4.68
C HIS A 16 5.65 9.42 3.23
N ILE A 17 4.34 9.62 3.08
CA ILE A 17 3.68 9.82 1.79
C ILE A 17 3.15 11.24 1.66
N GLY A 18 3.57 11.92 0.60
CA GLY A 18 2.97 13.15 0.12
C GLY A 18 2.12 12.93 -1.14
N VAL A 19 1.24 13.87 -1.45
CA VAL A 19 0.51 13.94 -2.74
C VAL A 19 0.98 15.18 -3.48
N ASP A 20 1.41 15.02 -4.73
CA ASP A 20 1.80 16.16 -5.56
C ASP A 20 0.55 16.93 -6.02
N LEU A 21 0.47 18.22 -5.67
CA LEU A 21 -0.62 19.12 -6.03
C LEU A 21 -0.18 20.27 -6.95
N SER A 22 1.08 20.29 -7.40
CA SER A 22 1.63 21.40 -8.18
C SER A 22 2.39 20.98 -9.43
N GLY A 23 2.78 19.71 -9.56
CA GLY A 23 3.52 19.21 -10.71
C GLY A 23 2.71 19.21 -12.01
N THR A 24 3.27 19.78 -13.08
CA THR A 24 2.63 19.81 -14.41
C THR A 24 2.35 18.41 -14.99
N TYR A 25 3.21 17.43 -14.69
CA TYR A 25 3.13 16.08 -15.23
C TYR A 25 2.86 14.99 -14.18
N ALA A 26 2.89 15.34 -12.89
CA ALA A 26 2.78 14.40 -11.78
C ALA A 26 1.69 14.80 -10.76
N PHE A 27 0.81 15.75 -11.11
CA PHE A 27 -0.34 16.10 -10.28
C PHE A 27 -1.15 14.86 -9.88
N GLY A 28 -1.37 14.68 -8.58
CA GLY A 28 -2.05 13.55 -7.97
C GLY A 28 -1.15 12.34 -7.66
N ALA A 29 0.13 12.37 -8.04
CA ALA A 29 1.05 11.28 -7.72
C ALA A 29 1.30 11.19 -6.20
N THR A 30 1.30 9.96 -5.69
CA THR A 30 1.72 9.66 -4.32
C THR A 30 3.23 9.50 -4.27
N ILE A 31 3.91 10.39 -3.55
CA ILE A 31 5.36 10.40 -3.42
C ILE A 31 5.73 9.69 -2.12
N ALA A 32 6.40 8.54 -2.22
CA ALA A 32 6.88 7.79 -1.07
C ALA A 32 8.34 8.11 -0.74
N ASP A 33 8.58 8.69 0.42
CA ASP A 33 9.92 9.00 0.90
C ASP A 33 10.54 7.80 1.64
N TYR A 34 11.02 6.82 0.89
CA TYR A 34 11.68 5.64 1.46
C TYR A 34 13.11 5.88 1.97
N TRP A 35 13.70 7.02 1.63
CA TRP A 35 15.08 7.37 1.98
C TRP A 35 15.15 8.41 3.10
N GLY A 36 14.03 9.01 3.49
CA GLY A 36 13.94 9.97 4.59
C GLY A 36 14.48 11.35 4.22
N GLU A 37 14.50 11.70 2.94
CA GLU A 37 15.06 12.95 2.42
C GLU A 37 14.30 14.19 2.92
N ARG A 38 13.01 14.04 3.27
CA ARG A 38 12.17 15.13 3.78
C ARG A 38 12.29 15.29 5.30
N GLY A 39 12.83 14.30 6.00
CA GLY A 39 12.92 14.28 7.47
C GLY A 39 11.57 14.23 8.19
N GLU A 40 10.48 13.97 7.46
CA GLU A 40 9.14 13.86 8.02
C GLU A 40 8.90 12.47 8.61
N LYS A 41 7.99 12.37 9.58
CA LYS A 41 7.63 11.08 10.18
C LYS A 41 6.81 10.25 9.19
N ASP A 42 7.06 8.94 9.20
CA ASP A 42 6.24 7.98 8.47
C ASP A 42 4.76 8.12 8.83
N ASN A 43 3.91 8.18 7.81
CA ASN A 43 2.47 8.38 7.96
C ASN A 43 1.64 7.22 7.37
N ALA A 44 2.27 6.29 6.65
CA ALA A 44 1.60 5.15 6.04
C ALA A 44 2.49 3.90 5.97
N ARG A 45 1.84 2.75 5.79
CA ARG A 45 2.48 1.45 5.52
C ARG A 45 2.16 1.02 4.10
N ILE A 46 3.15 1.01 3.22
CA ILE A 46 2.96 0.75 1.78
C ILE A 46 3.13 -0.73 1.49
N ALA A 47 2.05 -1.36 1.02
CA ALA A 47 2.08 -2.71 0.51
C ALA A 47 2.90 -2.75 -0.80
N HIS A 48 3.95 -3.57 -0.84
CA HIS A 48 4.85 -3.69 -2.00
C HIS A 48 4.93 -5.11 -2.56
N GLU A 49 4.49 -6.12 -1.79
CA GLU A 49 4.37 -7.51 -2.23
C GLU A 49 3.05 -8.09 -1.69
N VAL A 50 2.47 -9.03 -2.43
CA VAL A 50 1.21 -9.72 -2.07
C VAL A 50 1.34 -11.22 -2.30
N ASP A 51 0.78 -12.02 -1.38
CA ASP A 51 0.56 -13.45 -1.57
C ASP A 51 -0.71 -13.65 -2.41
N ALA A 52 -0.53 -13.74 -3.74
CA ALA A 52 -1.63 -13.83 -4.68
C ALA A 52 -2.44 -15.12 -4.52
N ASP A 53 -1.77 -16.25 -4.30
CA ASP A 53 -2.42 -17.56 -4.16
C ASP A 53 -3.36 -17.58 -2.95
N ARG A 54 -2.90 -17.10 -1.79
CA ARG A 54 -3.74 -16.98 -0.60
C ARG A 54 -4.86 -15.97 -0.77
N PHE A 55 -4.60 -14.85 -1.45
CA PHE A 55 -5.63 -13.86 -1.76
C PHE A 55 -6.78 -14.47 -2.58
N PHE A 56 -6.45 -15.16 -3.67
CA PHE A 56 -7.48 -15.78 -4.53
C PHE A 56 -8.21 -16.91 -3.81
N LYS A 57 -7.50 -17.72 -3.01
CA LYS A 57 -8.14 -18.72 -2.15
C LYS A 57 -9.17 -18.10 -1.23
N LEU A 58 -8.80 -17.05 -0.47
CA LEU A 58 -9.70 -16.33 0.43
C LEU A 58 -10.93 -15.79 -0.33
N MET A 59 -10.71 -15.20 -1.50
CA MET A 59 -11.78 -14.64 -2.32
C MET A 59 -12.76 -15.72 -2.80
N PHE A 60 -12.27 -16.86 -3.31
CA PHE A 60 -13.14 -17.94 -3.77
C PHE A 60 -13.87 -18.64 -2.65
N ASP A 61 -13.25 -18.80 -1.49
CA ASP A 61 -13.91 -19.38 -0.31
C ASP A 61 -15.11 -18.50 0.10
N LEU A 62 -15.00 -17.17 0.03
CA LEU A 62 -16.09 -16.23 0.36
C LEU A 62 -17.20 -16.13 -0.71
N LEU A 63 -16.93 -16.50 -1.96
CA LEU A 63 -17.89 -16.44 -3.08
C LEU A 63 -18.68 -17.74 -3.27
N ARG A 64 -18.27 -18.83 -2.60
CA ARG A 64 -18.90 -20.16 -2.74
C ARG A 64 -20.07 -20.39 -1.77
N ASP A 65 -20.38 -19.40 -0.96
CA ASP A 65 -21.60 -19.31 -0.15
C ASP A 65 -22.71 -18.54 -0.90
#